data_AF-A0A3A8MMF2-F1
#
_entry.id   AF-A0A3A8MMF2-F1
#
_cell.length_a   1.000
_cell.length_b   1.000
_cell.length_c   1.000
_cell.angle_alpha   90.00
_cell.angle_beta   90.00
_cell.angle_gamma   90.00
#
_symmetry.space_group_name_H-M   'P 1'
#
loop_
_entity.id
_entity.type
_entity.pdbx_description
1 polymer ?
#
loop_
_entity_poly.entity_id
_entity_poly.type
_entity_poly.pdbx_seq_one_letter_code
_entity_poly.pdbx_strand_id
1 'polypeptide(L)'
;MRAGWADFAALNYREALRLEPDRARARLELGDALLQQGLLDEALPELREAARGMTSGEPLLLMGRALLAVGRREEALAALREAVAREPAGSQVRQQSEQLLSTPGGP
;
A
#
# COMPACT_ATOMS: atom_id res chain seq x y z
N MET A 1 7.10 17.78 10.77
CA MET A 1 5.78 18.18 10.27
C MET A 1 5.35 17.27 9.12
N ARG A 2 4.94 16.02 9.42
CA ARG A 2 4.60 15.04 8.38
C ARG A 2 3.09 14.96 8.09
N ALA A 3 2.26 15.30 9.07
CA ALA A 3 0.80 15.37 8.95
C ALA A 3 0.34 16.34 7.85
N GLY A 4 0.78 17.60 7.87
CA GLY A 4 0.32 18.60 6.88
C GLY A 4 0.71 18.30 5.43
N TRP A 5 1.76 17.52 5.19
CA TRP A 5 2.13 17.07 3.84
C TRP A 5 1.25 15.91 3.37
N ALA A 6 0.95 14.97 4.26
CA ALA A 6 0.03 13.87 3.95
C ALA A 6 -1.39 14.38 3.70
N ASP A 7 -1.85 15.37 4.46
CA ASP A 7 -3.16 16.00 4.28
C ASP A 7 -3.27 16.68 2.91
N PHE A 8 -2.25 17.46 2.55
CA PHE A 8 -2.18 18.11 1.24
C PHE A 8 -2.09 17.09 0.10
N ALA A 9 -1.27 16.06 0.25
CA ALA A 9 -1.13 14.99 -0.74
C ALA A 9 -2.47 14.27 -0.99
N ALA A 10 -3.15 13.84 0.07
CA ALA A 10 -4.43 13.15 -0.05
C ALA A 10 -5.48 14.01 -0.76
N LEU A 11 -5.54 15.31 -0.46
CA LEU A 11 -6.45 16.24 -1.15
C LEU A 11 -6.12 16.34 -2.65
N ASN A 12 -4.85 16.51 -3.02
CA ASN A 12 -4.44 16.63 -4.41
C ASN A 12 -4.71 15.34 -5.21
N TYR A 13 -4.44 14.17 -4.63
CA TYR A 13 -4.71 12.91 -5.32
C TYR A 13 -6.20 12.60 -5.45
N ARG A 14 -7.03 13.01 -4.47
CA ARG A 14 -8.49 12.96 -4.63
C ARG A 14 -8.98 13.81 -5.79
N GLU A 15 -8.48 15.04 -5.93
CA GLU A 15 -8.82 15.87 -7.10
C GLU A 15 -8.30 15.28 -8.41
N ALA A 16 -7.10 14.69 -8.40
CA ALA A 16 -6.57 14.02 -9.58
C ALA A 16 -7.47 12.84 -10.01
N LEU A 17 -7.96 12.05 -9.06
CA LEU A 17 -8.88 10.93 -9.30
C LEU A 17 -10.29 11.39 -9.69
N ARG A 18 -10.71 12.60 -9.29
CA ARG A 18 -11.96 13.21 -9.76
C ARG A 18 -11.91 13.52 -11.26
N LEU A 19 -10.73 13.91 -11.76
CA LEU A 19 -10.49 14.18 -13.17
C LEU A 19 -10.22 12.89 -13.96
N GLU A 20 -9.47 11.96 -13.39
CA GLU A 20 -9.07 10.70 -14.02
C GLU A 20 -9.21 9.52 -13.04
N PRO A 21 -10.41 8.92 -12.92
CA PRO A 21 -10.73 7.90 -11.91
C PRO A 21 -9.90 6.60 -11.99
N ASP A 22 -9.38 6.30 -13.18
CA ASP A 22 -8.69 5.03 -13.46
C ASP A 22 -7.17 5.12 -13.27
N ARG A 23 -6.66 6.25 -12.76
CA ARG A 23 -5.21 6.43 -12.50
C ARG A 23 -4.75 5.61 -11.30
N ALA A 24 -4.33 4.38 -11.55
CA ALA A 24 -3.82 3.47 -10.53
C ALA A 24 -2.65 4.06 -9.71
N ARG A 25 -1.75 4.84 -10.34
CA ARG A 25 -0.68 5.54 -9.60
C ARG A 25 -1.23 6.58 -8.63
N ALA A 26 -2.25 7.35 -9.00
CA ALA A 26 -2.85 8.33 -8.09
C ALA A 26 -3.55 7.65 -6.90
N ARG A 27 -4.16 6.48 -7.13
CA ARG A 27 -4.72 5.65 -6.04
C ARG A 27 -3.66 5.11 -5.09
N LEU A 28 -2.51 4.69 -5.61
CA LEU A 28 -1.37 4.28 -4.78
C LEU A 28 -0.91 5.41 -3.86
N GLU A 29 -0.67 6.60 -4.42
CA GLU A 29 -0.18 7.74 -3.65
C GLU A 29 -1.23 8.26 -2.66
N LEU A 30 -2.52 8.23 -3.02
CA LEU A 30 -3.62 8.51 -2.09
C LEU A 30 -3.62 7.51 -0.94
N GLY A 31 -3.49 6.21 -1.24
CA GLY A 31 -3.39 5.16 -0.24
C GLY A 31 -2.23 5.37 0.72
N ASP A 32 -1.02 5.67 0.24
CA ASP A 32 0.14 5.95 1.10
C ASP A 32 -0.09 7.21 1.97
N ALA A 33 -0.62 8.29 1.38
CA ALA A 33 -0.93 9.50 2.14
C ALA A 33 -1.93 9.24 3.27
N LEU A 34 -2.98 8.44 3.01
CA LEU A 34 -3.98 8.04 4.01
C LEU A 34 -3.37 7.16 5.11
N LEU A 35 -2.45 6.24 4.76
CA LEU A 35 -1.69 5.47 5.76
C LEU A 35 -0.86 6.38 6.67
N GLN A 36 -0.22 7.41 6.11
CA GLN A 36 0.56 8.37 6.88
C GLN A 36 -0.30 9.22 7.83
N GLN A 37 -1.60 9.38 7.53
CA GLN A 37 -2.59 10.01 8.40
C GLN A 37 -3.19 9.03 9.42
N GLY A 38 -2.88 7.73 9.33
CA GLY A 38 -3.48 6.69 10.17
C GLY A 38 -4.90 6.27 9.73
N LEU A 39 -5.36 6.74 8.57
CA LEU A 39 -6.69 6.46 8.02
C LEU A 39 -6.69 5.13 7.25
N LEU A 40 -6.49 4.03 7.99
CA LEU A 40 -6.32 2.70 7.39
C LEU A 40 -7.52 2.26 6.56
N ASP A 41 -8.74 2.50 7.07
CA ASP A 41 -9.98 2.05 6.41
C ASP A 41 -10.22 2.75 5.08
N GLU A 42 -9.71 3.98 4.92
CA GLU A 42 -9.73 4.72 3.66
C GLU A 42 -8.56 4.33 2.74
N ALA A 43 -7.40 3.99 3.30
CA ALA A 43 -6.21 3.65 2.52
C ALA A 43 -6.32 2.29 1.80
N LEU A 44 -6.82 1.26 2.49
CA LEU A 44 -6.89 -0.11 1.97
C LEU A 44 -7.69 -0.25 0.67
N PRO A 45 -8.89 0.36 0.49
CA PRO A 45 -9.59 0.28 -0.78
C PRO A 45 -8.82 0.96 -1.92
N GLU A 46 -8.18 2.10 -1.68
CA GLU A 46 -7.39 2.80 -2.71
C GLU A 46 -6.17 1.98 -3.14
N LEU A 47 -5.44 1.40 -2.19
CA LEU A 47 -4.31 0.51 -2.50
C LEU A 47 -4.76 -0.76 -3.24
N ARG A 48 -5.94 -1.30 -2.92
CA ARG A 48 -6.50 -2.47 -3.60
C ARG A 48 -6.86 -2.15 -5.05
N GLU A 49 -7.49 -1.02 -5.32
CA GLU A 49 -7.78 -0.59 -6.69
C GLU A 49 -6.49 -0.26 -7.46
N ALA A 50 -5.50 0.37 -6.81
CA ALA A 50 -4.18 0.57 -7.38
C ALA A 50 -3.53 -0.77 -7.80
N ALA A 51 -3.60 -1.79 -6.95
CA ALA A 51 -3.09 -3.13 -7.24
C ALA A 51 -3.80 -3.81 -8.42
N ARG A 52 -5.05 -3.47 -8.75
CA ARG A 52 -5.71 -4.01 -9.94
C ARG A 52 -5.20 -3.39 -11.23
N GLY A 53 -4.84 -2.11 -11.20
CA GLY A 53 -4.35 -1.37 -12.38
C GLY A 53 -2.83 -1.37 -12.56
N MET A 54 -2.06 -1.86 -11.58
CA MET A 54 -0.60 -1.89 -11.62
C MET A 54 -0.07 -3.32 -11.71
N THR A 55 0.97 -3.53 -12.51
CA THR A 55 1.73 -4.78 -12.52
C THR A 55 2.67 -4.89 -11.32
N SER A 56 3.11 -3.76 -10.75
CA SER A 56 3.97 -3.74 -9.57
C SER A 56 3.27 -4.27 -8.32
N GLY A 57 4.04 -4.89 -7.44
CA GLY A 57 3.64 -5.29 -6.09
C GLY A 57 3.70 -4.17 -5.04
N GLU A 58 4.08 -2.94 -5.41
CA GLU A 58 4.20 -1.82 -4.47
C GLU A 58 2.91 -1.54 -3.66
N PRO A 59 1.71 -1.47 -4.25
CA PRO A 59 0.48 -1.27 -3.48
C PRO A 59 0.22 -2.41 -2.48
N LEU A 60 0.53 -3.66 -2.87
CA LEU A 60 0.34 -4.85 -2.05
C LEU A 60 1.32 -4.89 -0.86
N LEU A 61 2.55 -4.43 -1.07
CA LEU A 61 3.53 -4.26 0.01
C LEU A 61 3.06 -3.22 1.04
N LEU A 62 2.53 -2.08 0.59
CA LEU A 62 1.97 -1.06 1.49
C LEU A 62 0.76 -1.59 2.27
N MET A 63 -0.14 -2.31 1.61
CA MET A 63 -1.25 -3.01 2.30
C MET A 63 -0.73 -3.99 3.34
N GLY A 64 0.26 -4.82 2.99
CA GLY A 64 0.87 -5.78 3.92
C GLY A 64 1.44 -5.12 5.17
N ARG A 65 2.21 -4.03 5.01
CA ARG A 65 2.76 -3.26 6.13
C ARG A 65 1.66 -2.66 7.02
N ALA A 66 0.65 -2.08 6.40
CA ALA A 66 -0.45 -1.45 7.09
C ALA A 66 -1.29 -2.46 7.88
N LEU A 67 -1.58 -3.61 7.29
CA LEU A 67 -2.33 -4.71 7.91
C LEU A 67 -1.56 -5.34 9.08
N LEU A 68 -0.23 -5.49 8.96
CA LEU A 68 0.61 -5.93 10.09
C LEU A 68 0.54 -4.95 11.26
N ALA A 69 0.57 -3.64 10.99
CA ALA A 69 0.55 -2.61 12.04
C ALA A 69 -0.74 -2.64 12.88
N VAL A 70 -1.86 -3.14 12.32
CA VAL A 70 -3.14 -3.29 13.03
C VAL A 70 -3.47 -4.74 13.42
N GLY A 71 -2.49 -5.65 13.34
CA GLY A 71 -2.67 -7.04 13.75
C GLY A 71 -3.49 -7.92 12.79
N ARG A 72 -3.86 -7.43 11.60
CA ARG A 72 -4.57 -8.20 10.55
C ARG A 72 -3.60 -9.08 9.78
N ARG A 73 -2.93 -9.99 10.50
CA ARG A 73 -1.77 -10.74 10.02
C ARG A 73 -2.09 -11.61 8.81
N GLU A 74 -3.20 -12.33 8.81
CA GLU A 74 -3.52 -13.25 7.71
C GLU A 74 -3.66 -12.50 6.37
N GLU A 75 -4.39 -11.37 6.39
CA GLU A 75 -4.57 -10.51 5.21
C GLU A 75 -3.24 -9.87 4.79
N ALA A 76 -2.40 -9.48 5.75
CA ALA A 76 -1.08 -8.97 5.44
C ALA A 76 -0.21 -10.00 4.72
N LEU A 77 -0.18 -11.25 5.24
CA LEU A 77 0.61 -12.32 4.62
C LEU A 77 0.09 -12.66 3.23
N ALA A 78 -1.22 -12.61 3.00
CA ALA A 78 -1.80 -12.78 1.67
C ALA A 78 -1.31 -11.68 0.70
N ALA A 79 -1.41 -10.41 1.08
CA ALA A 79 -0.95 -9.28 0.26
C ALA A 79 0.55 -9.35 -0.02
N LEU A 80 1.38 -9.66 0.98
CA LEU A 80 2.84 -9.76 0.82
C LEU A 80 3.25 -10.92 -0.10
N ARG A 81 2.58 -12.08 -0.03
CA ARG A 81 2.82 -13.19 -0.96
C ARG A 81 2.50 -12.80 -2.40
N GLU A 82 1.41 -12.07 -2.59
CA GLU A 82 1.04 -11.56 -3.92
C GLU A 82 2.07 -10.53 -4.42
N ALA A 83 2.56 -9.64 -3.54
CA ALA A 83 3.62 -8.69 -3.89
C ALA A 83 4.89 -9.40 -4.37
N VAL A 84 5.30 -10.48 -3.70
CA VAL A 84 6.46 -11.31 -4.11
C VAL A 84 6.25 -11.98 -5.47
N ALA A 85 5.02 -12.43 -5.75
CA ALA A 85 4.67 -13.10 -6.99
C ALA A 85 4.71 -12.16 -8.21
N ARG A 86 4.42 -10.87 -8.02
CA ARG A 86 4.41 -9.86 -9.09
C ARG A 86 5.79 -9.30 -9.44
N GLU A 87 6.74 -9.43 -8.52
CA GLU A 87 8.02 -8.73 -8.60
C GLU A 87 9.19 -9.68 -8.94
N PRO A 88 10.13 -9.28 -9.80
CA PRO A 88 11.35 -10.03 -10.06
C PRO A 88 12.21 -10.22 -8.79
N ALA A 89 13.01 -11.28 -8.73
CA ALA A 89 13.85 -11.64 -7.57
C ALA A 89 14.72 -10.49 -7.00
N GLY A 90 15.24 -9.61 -7.87
CA GLY A 90 16.07 -8.46 -7.47
C GLY A 90 15.30 -7.20 -7.09
N SER A 91 13.96 -7.20 -7.18
CA SER A 91 13.15 -6.03 -6.87
C SER A 91 13.17 -5.74 -5.37
N GLN A 92 13.32 -4.46 -5.02
CA GLN A 92 13.26 -4.02 -3.65
C GLN A 92 11.90 -4.34 -3.00
N VAL A 93 10.81 -4.25 -3.75
CA VAL A 93 9.45 -4.59 -3.27
C VAL A 93 9.38 -6.06 -2.86
N ARG A 94 9.96 -6.95 -3.68
CA ARG A 94 10.02 -8.38 -3.37
C ARG A 94 10.83 -8.64 -2.11
N GLN A 95 12.04 -8.09 -2.03
CA GLN A 95 12.93 -8.29 -0.89
C GLN A 95 12.29 -7.82 0.42
N GLN A 96 11.66 -6.64 0.41
CA GLN A 96 10.93 -6.14 1.58
C GLN A 96 9.76 -7.04 1.95
N SER A 97 9.02 -7.54 0.96
CA SER A 97 7.90 -8.45 1.19
C SER A 97 8.36 -9.78 1.80
N GLU A 98 9.43 -10.37 1.27
CA GLU A 98 10.05 -11.60 1.79
C GLU A 98 10.58 -11.41 3.22
N GLN A 99 11.18 -10.25 3.53
CA GLN A 99 11.62 -9.90 4.89
C GLN A 99 10.45 -9.86 5.87
N LEU A 100 9.34 -9.22 5.49
CA LEU A 100 8.14 -9.13 6.33
C LEU A 100 7.45 -10.50 6.51
N LEU A 101 7.47 -11.35 5.48
CA LEU A 101 6.99 -12.73 5.56
C LEU A 101 7.86 -13.60 6.48
N SER A 102 9.17 -13.34 6.50
CA SER A 102 10.15 -14.12 7.26
C SER A 102 10.30 -13.66 8.71
N THR A 103 9.83 -12.45 9.04
CA THR A 103 9.85 -11.95 10.41
C THR A 103 8.79 -12.73 11.21
N PRO A 104 9.18 -13.64 12.12
CA PRO A 104 8.21 -14.22 13.03
C PRO A 104 7.64 -13.06 13.84
N GLY A 105 6.30 -12.94 13.87
CA GLY A 105 5.63 -11.91 14.67
C GLY A 105 6.24 -11.92 16.07
N GLY A 106 6.86 -10.80 16.44
CA GLY A 106 7.36 -10.59 17.81
C GLY A 106 6.20 -10.72 18.81
N PRO A 107 6.54 -11.00 20.08
CA PRO A 107 5.71 -11.71 21.06
C PRO A 107 4.28 -11.20 21.21
#